data_AF-A0A4R4R6Q5-F1
#
_entry.id   AF-A0A4R4R6Q5-F1
#
_cell.length_a   1.000
_cell.length_b   1.000
_cell.length_c   1.000
_cell.angle_alpha   90.00
_cell.angle_beta   90.00
_cell.angle_gamma   90.00
#
_symmetry.space_group_name_H-M   'P 1'
#
loop_
_entity.id
_entity.type
_entity.pdbx_description
1 polymer ?
#
loop_
_entity_poly.entity_id
_entity_poly.type
_entity_poly.pdbx_seq_one_letter_code
_entity_poly.pdbx_strand_id
1 'polypeptide(L)'
;MSPLPAHMADRWRNRAEPGPGQGALYWHILMGDHAEARDLAHDAQDRLADIHGLHMTPAGWLHITTLVAGSTEEITGAQRQDMLDTAQGLLAKIPPVNVALGGTCQT
;
A
#
# COMPACT_ATOMS: atom_id res chain seq x y z
N MET A 1 1.75 -29.74 9.06
CA MET A 1 1.57 -29.04 7.77
C MET A 1 1.01 -27.66 8.06
N SER A 2 1.51 -26.61 7.39
CA SER A 2 1.00 -25.25 7.60
C SER A 2 -0.47 -25.17 7.18
N PRO A 3 -1.37 -24.52 7.97
CA PRO A 3 -2.77 -24.36 7.62
C PRO A 3 -3.01 -23.31 6.52
N LEU A 4 -1.96 -22.60 6.07
CA LEU A 4 -2.08 -21.54 5.08
C LEU A 4 -1.95 -22.06 3.63
N PRO A 5 -2.63 -21.45 2.65
CA PRO A 5 -2.50 -21.83 1.24
C PRO A 5 -1.04 -21.72 0.77
N ALA A 6 -0.51 -22.81 0.19
CA ALA A 6 0.88 -22.88 -0.28
C ALA A 6 1.22 -21.76 -1.29
N HIS A 7 0.23 -21.30 -2.07
CA HIS A 7 0.40 -20.24 -3.07
C HIS A 7 0.39 -18.81 -2.51
N MET A 8 -0.04 -18.59 -1.26
CA MET A 8 0.01 -17.27 -0.62
C MET A 8 1.32 -17.00 0.14
N ALA A 9 2.08 -18.05 0.47
CA ALA A 9 3.37 -17.94 1.16
C ALA A 9 4.42 -17.18 0.33
N ASP A 10 4.25 -17.16 -0.99
CA ASP A 10 5.30 -16.83 -1.96
C ASP A 10 5.03 -15.53 -2.73
N ARG A 11 3.98 -14.79 -2.36
CA ARG A 11 3.58 -13.54 -3.05
C ARG A 11 4.69 -12.49 -3.08
N TRP A 12 5.62 -12.58 -2.14
CA TRP A 12 6.74 -11.65 -1.97
C TRP A 12 8.04 -12.12 -2.62
N ARG A 13 8.15 -13.37 -3.11
CA ARG A 13 9.43 -13.89 -3.64
C ARG A 13 9.97 -13.10 -4.83
N ASN A 14 9.09 -12.50 -5.62
CA ASN A 14 9.47 -11.71 -6.77
C ASN A 14 9.57 -10.21 -6.47
N ARG A 15 9.47 -9.82 -5.18
CA ARG A 15 9.57 -8.43 -4.74
C ARG A 15 10.76 -8.29 -3.80
N ALA A 16 11.73 -7.46 -4.18
CA ALA A 16 12.79 -7.07 -3.28
C ALA A 16 12.19 -6.23 -2.14
N GLU A 17 12.06 -6.84 -0.96
CA GLU A 17 11.68 -6.14 0.26
C GLU A 17 12.92 -5.56 0.95
N PRO A 18 12.79 -4.40 1.62
CA PRO A 18 13.83 -3.92 2.51
C PRO A 18 14.14 -4.96 3.60
N GLY A 19 15.44 -5.21 3.85
CA GLY A 19 15.87 -6.02 4.98
C GLY A 19 15.61 -5.35 6.34
N PRO A 20 15.86 -6.05 7.46
CA PRO A 20 15.73 -5.45 8.79
C PRO A 20 16.55 -4.15 8.92
N GLY A 21 15.89 -3.07 9.32
CA GLY A 21 16.50 -1.73 9.45
C GLY A 21 16.59 -0.93 8.15
N GLN A 22 16.22 -1.52 7.02
CA GLN A 22 16.15 -0.84 5.73
C GLN A 22 14.73 -0.35 5.45
N GLY A 23 14.62 0.74 4.70
CA GLY A 23 13.35 1.29 4.26
C GLY A 23 13.28 1.42 2.75
N ALA A 24 12.06 1.47 2.24
CA ALA A 24 11.79 1.93 0.88
C ALA A 24 10.88 3.16 0.94
N LEU A 25 11.12 4.09 0.03
CA LEU A 25 10.26 5.25 -0.16
C LEU A 25 9.13 4.87 -1.12
N TYR A 26 7.91 5.22 -0.75
CA TYR A 26 6.71 4.94 -1.51
C TYR A 26 5.92 6.20 -1.78
N TRP A 27 5.24 6.22 -2.92
CA TRP A 27 4.13 7.12 -3.17
C TRP A 27 2.82 6.40 -2.91
N HIS A 28 1.98 7.02 -2.10
CA HIS A 28 0.71 6.48 -1.65
C HIS A 28 -0.40 7.49 -1.88
N ILE A 29 -1.58 6.99 -2.25
CA ILE A 29 -2.84 7.69 -2.04
C ILE A 29 -3.38 7.20 -0.70
N LEU A 30 -3.61 8.12 0.24
CA LEU A 30 -4.08 7.78 1.58
C LEU A 30 -5.57 7.51 1.56
N MET A 31 -5.98 6.39 2.15
CA MET A 31 -7.37 5.94 2.20
C MET A 31 -7.91 5.86 3.63
N GLY A 32 -7.08 6.12 4.64
CA GLY A 32 -7.42 5.95 6.06
C GLY A 32 -8.56 6.84 6.57
N ASP A 33 -8.86 7.93 5.86
CA ASP A 33 -9.94 8.85 6.19
C ASP A 33 -11.17 8.68 5.27
N HIS A 34 -11.15 7.71 4.35
CA HIS A 34 -12.27 7.41 3.46
C HIS A 34 -13.14 6.31 4.07
N ALA A 35 -14.37 6.64 4.45
CA ALA A 35 -15.29 5.72 5.14
C ALA A 35 -15.53 4.45 4.32
N GLU A 36 -15.77 4.58 3.02
CA GLU A 36 -16.04 3.45 2.13
C GLU A 36 -14.85 2.47 2.05
N ALA A 37 -13.62 2.99 2.09
CA ALA A 37 -12.41 2.17 2.10
C ALA A 37 -12.26 1.42 3.43
N ARG A 38 -12.58 2.07 4.55
CA ARG A 38 -12.52 1.48 5.88
C ARG A 38 -13.57 0.41 6.06
N ASP A 39 -14.80 0.65 5.61
CA ASP A 39 -15.90 -0.31 5.68
C ASP A 39 -15.56 -1.57 4.89
N LEU A 40 -15.07 -1.42 3.65
CA LEU A 40 -14.63 -2.54 2.83
C LEU A 40 -13.47 -3.32 3.47
N ALA A 41 -12.50 -2.62 4.07
CA ALA A 41 -11.39 -3.26 4.76
C ALA A 41 -11.85 -4.01 6.02
N HIS A 42 -12.79 -3.43 6.79
CA HIS A 42 -13.37 -4.04 7.98
C HIS A 42 -14.12 -5.34 7.62
N ASP A 43 -14.97 -5.31 6.59
CA ASP A 43 -15.67 -6.49 6.08
C ASP A 43 -14.70 -7.63 5.70
N ALA A 44 -13.57 -7.28 5.07
CA ALA A 44 -12.55 -8.25 4.73
C ALA A 44 -11.82 -8.79 5.98
N GLN A 45 -11.49 -7.91 6.92
CA GLN A 45 -10.82 -8.27 8.17
C GLN A 45 -11.68 -9.21 9.02
N ASP A 46 -12.97 -8.94 9.16
CA ASP A 46 -13.90 -9.78 9.90
C ASP A 46 -13.97 -11.20 9.31
N ARG A 47 -14.05 -11.31 7.98
CA ARG A 47 -14.08 -12.62 7.28
C ARG A 47 -12.78 -13.40 7.42
N LEU A 48 -11.67 -12.73 7.67
CA LEU A 48 -10.34 -13.31 7.76
C LEU A 48 -9.83 -13.42 9.21
N ALA A 49 -10.62 -12.97 10.20
CA ALA A 49 -10.21 -12.84 11.60
C ALA A 49 -9.78 -14.18 12.23
N ASP A 50 -10.39 -15.29 11.80
CA ASP A 50 -10.10 -16.63 12.31
C ASP A 50 -8.82 -17.26 11.70
N ILE A 51 -8.16 -16.58 10.75
CA ILE A 51 -6.91 -17.06 10.15
C ILE A 51 -5.73 -16.71 11.06
N HIS A 52 -5.31 -17.68 11.87
CA HIS A 52 -4.16 -17.52 12.76
C HIS A 52 -2.87 -17.16 12.00
N GLY A 53 -2.10 -16.21 12.54
CA GLY A 53 -0.84 -15.75 11.97
C GLY A 53 -0.98 -14.71 10.86
N LEU A 54 -2.21 -14.32 10.49
CA LEU A 54 -2.44 -13.24 9.55
C LEU A 54 -2.46 -11.89 10.29
N HIS A 55 -1.56 -10.99 9.90
CA HIS A 55 -1.52 -9.63 10.41
C HIS A 55 -2.29 -8.69 9.48
N MET A 56 -3.33 -8.05 10.01
CA MET A 56 -4.15 -7.09 9.28
C MET A 56 -3.57 -5.68 9.36
N THR A 57 -3.61 -4.96 8.25
CA THR A 57 -3.25 -3.54 8.22
C THR A 57 -4.26 -2.72 9.02
N PRO A 58 -3.84 -1.85 9.96
CA PRO A 58 -4.74 -0.94 10.65
C PRO A 58 -5.53 -0.05 9.69
N ALA A 59 -6.80 0.23 9.99
CA ALA A 59 -7.67 1.03 9.11
C ALA A 59 -7.11 2.44 8.81
N GLY A 60 -6.45 3.08 9.78
CA GLY A 60 -5.81 4.38 9.57
C GLY A 60 -4.59 4.35 8.63
N TRP A 61 -4.11 3.15 8.29
CA TRP A 61 -2.96 2.95 7.40
C TRP A 61 -3.38 2.45 6.03
N LEU A 62 -4.68 2.44 5.70
CA LEU A 62 -5.13 2.07 4.37
C LEU A 62 -4.57 3.05 3.34
N HIS A 63 -4.01 2.50 2.27
CA HIS A 63 -3.42 3.27 1.18
C HIS A 63 -3.44 2.48 -0.12
N ILE A 64 -3.34 3.20 -1.24
CA ILE A 64 -3.05 2.64 -2.56
C ILE A 64 -1.61 3.00 -2.90
N THR A 65 -0.76 1.98 -3.08
CA THR A 65 0.61 2.18 -3.57
C THR A 65 0.59 2.52 -5.05
N THR A 66 1.06 3.71 -5.41
CA THR A 66 1.17 4.15 -6.80
C THR A 66 2.56 3.88 -7.36
N LEU A 67 3.61 4.05 -6.54
CA LEU A 67 4.99 3.84 -6.95
C LEU A 67 5.87 3.45 -5.75
N VAL A 68 6.78 2.50 -5.98
CA VAL A 68 7.95 2.27 -5.11
C VAL A 68 9.10 3.08 -5.68
N ALA A 69 9.52 4.13 -4.99
CA ALA A 69 10.47 5.10 -5.52
C ALA A 69 11.94 4.65 -5.39
N GLY A 70 12.26 3.83 -4.39
CA GLY A 70 13.61 3.32 -4.16
C GLY A 70 13.95 3.16 -2.69
N SER A 71 15.21 2.82 -2.38
CA SER A 71 15.69 2.63 -1.01
C SER A 71 15.82 3.96 -0.26
N THR A 72 15.55 3.95 1.05
CA THR A 72 15.85 5.10 1.92
C THR A 72 17.34 5.31 2.15
N GLU A 73 18.18 4.33 1.80
CA GLU A 73 19.64 4.45 1.88
C GLU A 73 20.22 5.22 0.68
N GLU A 74 19.52 5.17 -0.47
CA GLU A 74 19.95 5.80 -1.73
C GLU A 74 19.35 7.19 -1.91
N ILE A 75 18.14 7.41 -1.38
CA ILE A 75 17.39 8.67 -1.53
C ILE A 75 17.59 9.54 -0.29
N THR A 76 18.44 10.56 -0.45
CA THR A 76 18.73 11.56 0.58
C THR A 76 17.52 12.44 0.91
N GLY A 77 17.59 13.14 2.04
CA GLY A 77 16.55 14.10 2.44
C GLY A 77 16.34 15.23 1.43
N ALA A 78 17.41 15.76 0.83
CA ALA A 78 17.33 16.80 -0.19
C ALA A 78 16.63 16.29 -1.46
N GLN A 79 17.04 15.12 -1.96
CA GLN A 79 16.38 14.48 -3.11
C GLN A 79 14.90 14.19 -2.84
N ARG A 80 14.55 13.79 -1.61
CA ARG A 80 13.15 13.60 -1.21
C ARG A 80 12.35 14.90 -1.29
N GLN A 81 12.93 16.02 -0.87
CA GLN A 81 12.27 17.32 -0.98
C GLN A 81 12.10 17.73 -2.45
N ASP A 82 13.13 17.56 -3.27
CA ASP A 82 13.06 17.85 -4.72
C ASP A 82 11.97 17.01 -5.42
N MET A 83 11.85 15.73 -5.02
CA MET A 83 10.79 14.84 -5.49
C MET A 83 9.40 15.34 -5.05
N LEU A 84 9.23 15.81 -3.82
CA LEU A 84 7.98 16.37 -3.32
C LEU A 84 7.58 17.63 -4.09
N ASP A 85 8.51 18.57 -4.26
CA ASP A 85 8.26 19.84 -4.95
C ASP A 85 7.87 19.58 -6.41
N THR A 86 8.58 18.67 -7.07
CA THR A 86 8.27 18.25 -8.45
C THR A 86 6.88 17.59 -8.53
N ALA A 87 6.59 16.63 -7.64
CA ALA A 87 5.30 15.95 -7.62
C ALA A 87 4.14 16.92 -7.36
N GLN A 88 4.30 17.87 -6.43
CA GLN A 88 3.30 18.89 -6.15
C GLN A 88 3.02 19.75 -7.39
N GLY A 89 4.06 20.22 -8.08
CA GLY A 89 3.91 21.03 -9.29
C GLY A 89 3.25 20.28 -10.46
N LEU A 90 3.47 18.97 -10.57
CA LEU A 90 2.83 18.13 -11.57
C LEU A 90 1.37 17.83 -11.22
N LEU A 91 1.11 17.41 -9.98
CA LEU A 91 -0.23 17.02 -9.51
C LEU A 91 -1.18 18.21 -9.42
N ALA A 92 -0.69 19.42 -9.15
CA ALA A 92 -1.52 20.64 -9.14
C ALA A 92 -2.20 20.93 -10.50
N LYS A 93 -1.71 20.34 -11.59
CA LYS A 93 -2.26 20.50 -12.94
C LYS A 93 -3.29 19.43 -13.29
N ILE A 94 -3.46 18.42 -12.44
CA ILE A 94 -4.31 17.27 -12.68
C ILE A 94 -5.60 17.46 -11.88
N PRO A 95 -6.78 17.42 -12.52
CA PRO A 95 -8.03 17.48 -11.77
C PRO A 95 -8.18 16.23 -10.88
N PRO A 96 -8.90 16.33 -9.74
CA PRO A 96 -9.21 15.17 -8.93
C PRO A 96 -9.84 14.05 -9.76
N VAL A 97 -9.41 12.82 -9.52
CA VAL A 97 -9.93 11.63 -10.20
C VAL A 97 -10.99 10.95 -9.35
N ASN A 98 -12.07 10.49 -9.99
CA ASN A 98 -13.05 9.64 -9.34
C ASN A 98 -12.55 8.20 -9.35
N VAL A 99 -12.49 7.59 -8.16
CA VAL A 99 -12.08 6.19 -7.98
C VAL A 99 -13.26 5.44 -7.39
N ALA A 100 -13.58 4.29 -7.99
CA ALA A 100 -14.53 3.35 -7.40
C ALA A 100 -13.74 2.25 -6.68
N LEU A 101 -14.16 1.93 -5.46
CA LEU A 101 -13.63 0.82 -4.68
C LEU A 101 -14.63 -0.34 -4.75
N GLY A 102 -14.13 -1.53 -5.07
CA GLY A 102 -14.95 -2.74 -5.18
C GLY A 102 -15.22 -3.16 -6.62
N GLY A 103 -15.97 -4.26 -6.75
CA GLY A 103 -16.16 -5.01 -7.99
C GLY A 103 -15.23 -6.22 -8.08
N THR A 104 -15.70 -7.29 -8.72
CA THR A 104 -14.84 -8.40 -9.12
C THR A 104 -14.02 -7.96 -10.32
N CYS A 105 -12.68 -7.99 -10.24
CA CYS A 105 -11.85 -7.98 -11.44
C CYS A 105 -12.28 -9.18 -12.31
N GLN A 106 -13.04 -8.94 -13.37
CA GLN A 106 -13.21 -9.92 -14.43
C GLN A 106 -11.91 -9.87 -15.25
N THR A 107 -11.09 -10.91 -15.07
CA THR A 107 -9.96 -11.22 -15.94
C THR A 107 -10.43 -11.97 -17.17
#